data_AF-A0A954W518-F1
#
_entry.id   AF-A0A954W518-F1
#
_cell.length_a   1.000
_cell.length_b   1.000
_cell.length_c   1.000
_cell.angle_alpha   90.00
_cell.angle_beta   90.00
_cell.angle_gamma   90.00
#
_symmetry.space_group_name_H-M   'P 1'
#
loop_
_entity.id
_entity.type
_entity.pdbx_description
1 polymer ?
#
loop_
_entity_poly.entity_id
_entity_poly.type
_entity_poly.pdbx_seq_one_letter_code
_entity_poly.pdbx_strand_id
1 'polypeptide(L)'
;MEILERIWEALGLFFGGILHGFERVVTGMFGSSNARYVKKLQAKVDAINALEPKMQALSDEELRDQTRKFRERLAAGETLDDILVEAFATCREGGRRWLNMRHYDVQMIGGIVLHEGKIAEMKTGEGKTLVATLPLYLNALTGKG
;
A
#
# COMPACT_ATOMS: atom_id res chain seq x y z
N MET A 1 11.23 10.95 54.23
CA MET A 1 11.55 11.06 52.79
C MET A 1 11.29 9.74 52.08
N GLU A 2 11.90 8.62 52.51
CA GLU A 2 11.73 7.30 51.85
C GLU A 2 10.28 6.75 51.76
N ILE A 3 9.42 6.96 52.75
CA ILE A 3 8.04 6.42 52.71
C ILE A 3 7.19 7.10 51.63
N LEU A 4 7.38 8.41 51.43
CA LEU A 4 6.66 9.17 50.40
C LEU A 4 7.16 8.79 49.00
N GLU A 5 8.46 8.53 48.83
CA GLU A 5 9.03 8.04 47.57
C GLU A 5 8.50 6.64 47.22
N ARG A 6 8.44 5.73 48.19
CA ARG A 6 7.87 4.38 47.98
C ARG A 6 6.38 4.41 47.63
N ILE A 7 5.61 5.32 48.23
CA ILE A 7 4.20 5.52 47.88
C ILE A 7 4.08 6.08 46.46
N TRP A 8 4.92 7.04 46.10
CA TRP A 8 4.95 7.62 44.76
C TRP A 8 5.31 6.60 43.68
N GLU A 9 6.32 5.75 43.93
CA GLU A 9 6.70 4.64 43.05
C GLU A 9 5.58 3.60 42.90
N ALA A 10 4.97 3.19 44.02
CA ALA A 10 3.87 2.22 44.00
C ALA A 10 2.64 2.74 43.23
N LEU A 11 2.30 4.03 43.41
CA LEU A 11 1.24 4.68 42.64
C LEU A 11 1.61 4.78 41.16
N GLY A 12 2.85 5.17 40.84
CA GLY A 12 3.34 5.24 39.46
C GLY A 12 3.25 3.89 38.72
N LEU A 13 3.66 2.81 39.39
CA LEU A 13 3.56 1.44 38.85
C LEU A 13 2.11 0.98 38.67
N PHE A 14 1.24 1.28 39.65
CA PHE A 14 -0.18 0.94 39.59
C PHE A 14 -0.92 1.67 38.46
N PHE A 15 -0.76 3.00 38.37
CA PHE A 15 -1.37 3.80 37.31
C PHE A 15 -0.78 3.48 35.94
N GLY A 16 0.54 3.24 35.85
CA GLY A 16 1.19 2.80 34.62
C GLY A 16 0.65 1.47 34.11
N GLY A 17 0.46 0.49 35.01
CA GLY A 17 -0.13 -0.81 34.68
C GLY A 17 -1.58 -0.71 34.19
N ILE A 18 -2.40 0.12 34.82
CA ILE A 18 -3.79 0.37 34.39
C ILE A 18 -3.83 1.02 33.01
N LEU A 19 -3.01 2.05 32.77
CA LEU A 19 -2.96 2.76 31.49
C LEU A 19 -2.52 1.82 30.36
N HIS A 20 -1.51 0.98 30.62
CA HIS A 20 -0.99 0.02 29.66
C HIS A 20 -1.97 -1.13 29.37
N GLY A 21 -2.78 -1.51 30.37
CA GLY A 21 -3.91 -2.44 30.19
C GLY A 21 -5.00 -1.86 29.31
N PHE A 22 -5.38 -0.60 29.55
CA PHE A 22 -6.36 0.13 28.74
C PHE A 22 -5.88 0.28 27.28
N GLU A 23 -4.62 0.62 27.05
CA GLU A 23 -4.04 0.73 25.71
C GLU A 23 -4.11 -0.60 24.93
N ARG A 24 -3.81 -1.73 25.58
CA ARG A 24 -3.94 -3.06 24.95
C ARG A 24 -5.38 -3.39 24.58
N VAL A 25 -6.35 -3.05 25.43
CA VAL A 25 -7.78 -3.25 25.13
C VAL A 25 -8.20 -2.41 23.93
N VAL A 26 -7.84 -1.13 23.90
CA VAL A 26 -8.14 -0.23 22.78
C VAL A 26 -7.48 -0.72 21.48
N THR A 27 -6.20 -1.11 21.53
CA THR A 27 -5.48 -1.62 20.35
C THR A 27 -6.02 -2.97 19.89
N GLY A 28 -6.42 -3.85 20.82
CA GLY A 28 -7.04 -5.14 20.51
C GLY A 28 -8.41 -4.99 19.84
N MET A 29 -9.21 -4.00 20.26
CA MET A 29 -10.54 -3.75 19.70
C MET A 29 -10.51 -2.97 18.36
N PHE A 30 -9.62 -1.99 18.23
CA PHE A 30 -9.61 -1.05 17.08
C PHE A 30 -8.41 -1.24 16.14
N GLY A 31 -7.53 -2.21 16.42
CA GLY A 31 -6.28 -2.42 15.71
C GLY A 31 -5.24 -1.32 15.97
N SER A 32 -4.02 -1.52 15.49
CA SER A 32 -3.00 -0.46 15.45
C SER A 32 -3.33 0.59 14.38
N SER A 33 -2.70 1.76 14.45
CA SER A 33 -2.81 2.79 13.41
C SER A 33 -2.45 2.23 12.03
N ASN A 34 -1.37 1.44 11.96
CA ASN A 34 -0.91 0.79 10.74
C ASN A 34 -1.92 -0.22 10.21
N ALA A 35 -2.52 -1.05 11.09
CA ALA A 35 -3.54 -2.01 10.68
C ALA A 35 -4.77 -1.32 10.06
N ARG A 36 -5.21 -0.20 10.67
CA ARG A 36 -6.31 0.61 10.10
C ARG A 36 -5.93 1.23 8.76
N TYR A 37 -4.71 1.73 8.63
CA TYR A 37 -4.22 2.30 7.38
C TYR A 37 -4.17 1.25 6.26
N VAL A 38 -3.58 0.08 6.52
CA VAL A 38 -3.56 -1.04 5.55
C VAL A 38 -4.98 -1.45 5.15
N LYS A 39 -5.92 -1.53 6.11
CA LYS A 39 -7.33 -1.83 5.83
C LYS A 39 -7.99 -0.81 4.90
N LYS A 40 -7.62 0.47 4.96
CA LYS A 40 -8.12 1.50 4.04
C LYS A 40 -7.62 1.29 2.62
N LEU A 41 -6.38 0.80 2.45
CA LEU A 41 -5.79 0.52 1.14
C LEU A 41 -6.47 -0.67 0.45
N GLN A 42 -7.10 -1.56 1.21
CA GLN A 42 -7.81 -2.72 0.64
C GLN A 42 -8.84 -2.33 -0.41
N ALA A 43 -9.57 -1.21 -0.22
CA ALA A 43 -10.53 -0.74 -1.20
C ALA A 43 -9.89 -0.41 -2.58
N LYS A 44 -8.66 0.15 -2.58
CA LYS A 44 -7.91 0.37 -3.83
C LYS A 44 -7.46 -0.97 -4.44
N VAL A 45 -7.02 -1.92 -3.61
CA VAL A 45 -6.62 -3.26 -4.08
C VAL A 45 -7.80 -4.00 -4.70
N ASP A 46 -8.98 -3.94 -4.09
CA ASP A 46 -10.19 -4.55 -4.60
C ASP A 46 -10.59 -3.95 -5.95
N ALA A 47 -10.47 -2.63 -6.11
CA ALA A 47 -10.67 -1.95 -7.39
C ALA A 47 -9.66 -2.40 -8.47
N ILE A 48 -8.38 -2.57 -8.10
CA ILE A 48 -7.35 -3.12 -9.02
C ILE A 48 -7.70 -4.56 -9.41
N ASN A 49 -8.10 -5.39 -8.46
CA ASN A 49 -8.51 -6.78 -8.69
C ASN A 49 -9.72 -6.86 -9.63
N ALA A 50 -10.69 -5.95 -9.49
CA ALA A 50 -11.88 -5.90 -10.35
C ALA A 50 -11.55 -5.59 -11.82
N LEU A 51 -10.43 -4.92 -12.10
CA LEU A 51 -9.98 -4.65 -13.48
C LEU A 51 -9.22 -5.81 -14.13
N GLU A 52 -8.86 -6.84 -13.36
CA GLU A 52 -8.05 -7.95 -13.86
C GLU A 52 -8.66 -8.66 -15.09
N PRO A 53 -9.96 -9.02 -15.13
CA PRO A 53 -10.56 -9.62 -16.32
C PRO A 53 -10.46 -8.73 -17.56
N LYS A 54 -10.61 -7.41 -17.38
CA LYS A 54 -10.48 -6.43 -18.47
C LYS A 54 -9.05 -6.38 -19.00
N MET A 55 -8.05 -6.38 -18.12
CA MET A 55 -6.64 -6.37 -18.53
C MET A 55 -6.23 -7.67 -19.22
N GLN A 56 -6.71 -8.82 -18.74
CA GLN A 56 -6.49 -10.13 -19.36
C GLN A 56 -7.05 -10.21 -20.79
N ALA A 57 -8.18 -9.55 -21.04
CA ALA A 57 -8.83 -9.55 -22.35
C ALA A 57 -8.10 -8.70 -23.41
N LEU A 58 -7.19 -7.80 -23.00
CA LEU A 58 -6.42 -6.96 -23.93
C LEU A 58 -5.39 -7.79 -24.68
N SER A 59 -5.17 -7.49 -25.96
CA SER A 59 -3.97 -7.90 -26.67
C SER A 59 -2.71 -7.22 -26.10
N ASP A 60 -1.53 -7.72 -26.47
CA ASP A 60 -0.26 -7.11 -26.05
C ASP A 60 -0.11 -5.67 -26.55
N GLU A 61 -0.64 -5.37 -27.74
CA GLU A 61 -0.66 -4.02 -28.31
C GLU A 61 -1.58 -3.10 -27.51
N GLU A 62 -2.80 -3.54 -27.21
CA GLU A 62 -3.75 -2.75 -26.42
C GLU A 62 -3.30 -2.52 -24.98
N LEU A 63 -2.59 -3.49 -24.39
CA LEU A 63 -1.99 -3.36 -23.07
C LEU A 63 -0.84 -2.34 -23.08
N ARG A 64 0.03 -2.36 -24.11
CA ARG A 64 1.08 -1.34 -24.30
C ARG A 64 0.49 0.06 -24.50
N ASP A 65 -0.58 0.15 -25.28
CA ASP A 65 -1.27 1.41 -25.58
C ASP A 65 -1.89 2.09 -24.35
N GLN A 66 -2.15 1.36 -23.25
CA GLN A 66 -2.56 1.97 -21.98
C GLN A 66 -1.58 3.05 -21.52
N THR A 67 -0.29 2.85 -21.72
CA THR A 67 0.75 3.83 -21.35
C THR A 67 0.55 5.17 -22.07
N ARG A 68 0.19 5.15 -23.36
CA ARG A 68 -0.12 6.37 -24.12
C ARG A 68 -1.38 7.03 -23.56
N LYS A 69 -2.45 6.27 -23.32
CA LYS A 69 -3.71 6.77 -22.75
C LYS A 69 -3.52 7.43 -21.39
N PHE A 70 -2.70 6.85 -20.51
CA PHE A 70 -2.43 7.46 -19.21
C PHE A 70 -1.65 8.76 -19.34
N ARG A 71 -0.65 8.85 -20.23
CA ARG A 71 0.06 10.10 -20.50
C ARG A 71 -0.87 11.20 -21.03
N GLU A 72 -1.80 10.83 -21.91
CA GLU A 72 -2.82 11.76 -22.43
C GLU A 72 -3.76 12.24 -21.31
N ARG A 73 -4.21 11.36 -20.42
CA ARG A 73 -5.02 11.70 -19.24
C ARG A 73 -4.28 12.65 -18.29
N LEU A 74 -3.01 12.38 -18.01
CA LEU A 74 -2.17 13.27 -17.20
C LEU A 74 -1.98 14.64 -17.87
N ALA A 75 -1.78 14.67 -19.18
CA ALA A 75 -1.69 15.93 -19.94
C ALA A 75 -3.02 16.70 -19.93
N ALA A 76 -4.15 16.00 -19.84
CA ALA A 76 -5.48 16.58 -19.68
C ALA A 76 -5.80 17.06 -18.25
N GLY A 77 -4.87 16.85 -17.30
CA GLY A 77 -4.97 17.38 -15.93
C GLY A 77 -5.35 16.37 -14.86
N GLU A 78 -5.54 15.09 -15.20
CA GLU A 78 -5.66 14.04 -14.18
C GLU A 78 -4.35 13.89 -13.40
N THR A 79 -4.47 13.46 -12.14
CA THR A 79 -3.33 13.21 -11.25
C THR A 79 -2.88 11.74 -11.33
N LEU A 80 -1.70 11.45 -10.78
CA LEU A 80 -1.24 10.07 -10.64
C LEU A 80 -2.17 9.23 -9.77
N ASP A 81 -2.78 9.83 -8.74
CA ASP A 81 -3.74 9.16 -7.87
C ASP A 81 -5.03 8.77 -8.61
N ASP A 82 -5.46 9.60 -9.56
CA ASP A 82 -6.67 9.36 -10.37
C ASP A 82 -6.50 8.15 -11.29
N ILE A 83 -5.29 7.92 -11.80
CA ILE A 83 -4.97 6.82 -12.73
C ILE A 83 -4.35 5.59 -12.04
N LEU A 84 -4.11 5.67 -10.72
CA LEU A 84 -3.33 4.67 -9.98
C LEU A 84 -3.88 3.26 -10.16
N VAL A 85 -5.21 3.11 -10.07
CA VAL A 85 -5.88 1.81 -10.08
C VAL A 85 -5.69 1.13 -11.45
N GLU A 86 -5.97 1.84 -12.54
CA GLU A 86 -5.80 1.32 -13.90
C GLU A 86 -4.33 1.10 -14.26
N ALA A 87 -3.43 1.99 -13.83
CA ALA A 87 -2.00 1.84 -14.07
C ALA A 87 -1.42 0.62 -13.32
N PHE A 88 -1.82 0.39 -12.07
CA PHE A 88 -1.39 -0.79 -11.31
C PHE A 88 -1.97 -2.08 -11.89
N ALA A 89 -3.22 -2.09 -12.33
CA ALA A 89 -3.81 -3.23 -13.02
C ALA A 89 -3.09 -3.55 -14.34
N THR A 90 -2.73 -2.52 -15.12
CA THR A 90 -1.93 -2.65 -16.35
C THR A 90 -0.54 -3.22 -16.06
N CYS A 91 0.14 -2.70 -15.03
CA CYS A 91 1.45 -3.18 -14.61
C CYS A 91 1.42 -4.64 -14.13
N ARG A 92 0.38 -5.03 -13.36
CA ARG A 92 0.17 -6.42 -12.93
C ARG A 92 0.08 -7.37 -14.12
N GLU A 93 -0.73 -7.02 -15.11
CA GLU A 93 -0.89 -7.85 -16.29
C GLU A 93 0.41 -7.93 -17.10
N GLY A 94 1.17 -6.83 -17.18
CA GLY A 94 2.52 -6.84 -17.72
C GLY A 94 3.45 -7.82 -17.00
N GLY A 95 3.46 -7.80 -15.66
CA GLY A 95 4.22 -8.77 -14.86
C GLY A 95 3.78 -10.21 -15.11
N ARG A 96 2.47 -10.46 -15.21
CA ARG A 96 1.94 -11.79 -15.51
C ARG A 96 2.40 -12.29 -16.87
N ARG A 97 2.31 -11.48 -17.92
CA ARG A 97 2.64 -11.92 -19.30
C ARG A 97 4.13 -12.12 -19.51
N TRP A 98 4.96 -11.20 -19.01
CA TRP A 98 6.38 -11.14 -19.38
C TRP A 98 7.31 -11.76 -18.34
N LEU A 99 6.91 -11.75 -17.06
CA LEU A 99 7.69 -12.34 -15.97
C LEU A 99 7.07 -13.64 -15.46
N ASN A 100 5.88 -14.02 -15.96
CA ASN A 100 5.07 -15.10 -15.39
C ASN A 100 4.79 -14.91 -13.88
N MET A 101 4.68 -13.64 -13.45
CA MET A 101 4.47 -13.28 -12.04
C MET A 101 3.29 -12.32 -11.92
N ARG A 102 2.20 -12.79 -11.32
CA ARG A 102 1.07 -11.94 -10.94
C ARG A 102 1.34 -11.32 -9.57
N HIS A 103 1.31 -9.99 -9.46
CA HIS A 103 1.43 -9.32 -8.16
C HIS A 103 0.32 -9.75 -7.19
N TYR A 104 0.71 -10.15 -5.98
CA TYR A 104 -0.20 -10.43 -4.87
C TYR A 104 -0.79 -9.14 -4.28
N ASP A 105 -1.85 -9.27 -3.49
CA ASP A 105 -2.55 -8.13 -2.90
C ASP A 105 -1.67 -7.37 -1.90
N VAL A 106 -0.85 -8.09 -1.12
CA VAL A 106 0.17 -7.48 -0.24
C VAL A 106 1.21 -6.68 -1.03
N GLN A 107 1.50 -7.09 -2.26
CA GLN A 107 2.43 -6.37 -3.14
C GLN A 107 1.79 -5.10 -3.72
N MET A 108 0.47 -5.13 -4.00
CA MET A 108 -0.28 -3.92 -4.38
C MET A 108 -0.28 -2.88 -3.25
N ILE A 109 -0.52 -3.33 -2.02
CA ILE A 109 -0.44 -2.47 -0.83
C ILE A 109 0.96 -1.87 -0.73
N GLY A 110 2.01 -2.68 -0.85
CA GLY A 110 3.40 -2.20 -0.85
C GLY A 110 3.66 -1.15 -1.93
N GLY A 111 3.15 -1.36 -3.15
CA GLY A 111 3.30 -0.41 -4.26
C GLY A 111 2.59 0.92 -4.00
N ILE A 112 1.38 0.89 -3.43
CA ILE A 112 0.63 2.10 -3.06
C ILE A 112 1.37 2.87 -1.96
N VAL A 113 1.85 2.18 -0.93
CA VAL A 113 2.61 2.79 0.16
C VAL A 113 3.87 3.49 -0.36
N LEU A 114 4.60 2.87 -1.29
CA LEU A 114 5.77 3.46 -1.91
C LEU A 114 5.40 4.68 -2.78
N HIS A 115 4.30 4.63 -3.53
CA HIS A 115 3.81 5.78 -4.30
C HIS A 115 3.47 6.98 -3.40
N GLU A 116 2.88 6.73 -2.22
CA GLU A 116 2.58 7.76 -1.22
C GLU A 116 3.85 8.33 -0.52
N GLY A 117 5.05 7.95 -0.94
CA GLY A 117 6.32 8.42 -0.36
C GLY A 117 6.63 7.84 1.02
N LYS A 118 6.00 6.71 1.39
CA LYS A 118 6.18 6.04 2.68
C LYS A 118 7.06 4.79 2.54
N ILE A 119 7.51 4.25 3.68
CA ILE A 119 8.28 3.01 3.73
C ILE A 119 7.32 1.82 3.81
N ALA A 120 7.38 0.93 2.81
CA ALA A 120 6.69 -0.35 2.83
C ALA A 120 7.56 -1.43 3.52
N GLU A 121 7.26 -1.73 4.78
CA GLU A 121 7.89 -2.86 5.47
C GLU A 121 7.31 -4.19 4.98
N MET A 122 8.16 -5.01 4.38
CA MET A 122 7.81 -6.33 3.84
C MET A 122 8.88 -7.34 4.24
N LYS A 123 8.50 -8.59 4.48
CA LYS A 123 9.47 -9.65 4.79
C LYS A 123 10.29 -10.05 3.57
N THR A 124 11.45 -10.68 3.78
CA THR A 124 12.22 -11.29 2.69
C THR A 124 11.40 -12.40 2.04
N GLY A 125 11.41 -12.48 0.71
CA GLY A 125 10.60 -13.42 -0.06
C GLY A 125 9.25 -12.86 -0.53
N GLU A 126 8.79 -11.73 -0.01
CA GLU A 126 7.54 -11.08 -0.44
C GLU A 126 7.62 -10.40 -1.83
N GLY A 127 8.74 -10.54 -2.54
CA GLY A 127 8.91 -10.03 -3.91
C GLY A 127 9.08 -8.52 -4.03
N LYS A 128 9.87 -7.88 -3.13
CA LYS A 128 10.11 -6.42 -3.11
C LYS A 128 10.54 -5.83 -4.47
N THR A 129 11.32 -6.58 -5.25
CA THR A 129 11.75 -6.15 -6.59
C THR A 129 10.56 -6.04 -7.55
N LEU A 130 9.63 -6.99 -7.50
CA LEU A 130 8.41 -6.96 -8.30
C LEU A 130 7.45 -5.86 -7.81
N VAL A 131 7.37 -5.62 -6.50
CA VAL A 131 6.59 -4.52 -5.91
C VAL A 131 7.03 -3.17 -6.46
N ALA A 132 8.35 -2.95 -6.59
CA ALA A 132 8.90 -1.69 -7.06
C ALA A 132 8.43 -1.31 -8.47
N THR A 133 8.07 -2.28 -9.33
CA THR A 133 7.62 -1.99 -10.70
C THR A 133 6.31 -1.20 -10.72
N LEU A 134 5.45 -1.36 -9.72
CA LEU A 134 4.14 -0.70 -9.64
C LEU A 134 4.28 0.83 -9.51
N PRO A 135 4.89 1.37 -8.43
CA PRO A 135 5.07 2.81 -8.30
C PRO A 135 6.07 3.36 -9.31
N LEU A 136 7.08 2.60 -9.74
CA LEU A 136 8.00 3.04 -10.80
C LEU A 136 7.22 3.29 -12.10
N TYR A 137 6.39 2.33 -12.53
CA TYR A 137 5.58 2.49 -13.73
C TYR A 137 4.66 3.72 -13.63
N LEU A 138 3.88 3.83 -12.55
CA LEU A 138 2.95 4.94 -12.34
C LEU A 138 3.66 6.30 -12.39
N ASN A 139 4.71 6.48 -11.59
CA ASN A 139 5.38 7.78 -11.49
C ASN A 139 6.15 8.13 -12.78
N ALA A 140 6.72 7.13 -13.48
CA ALA A 140 7.42 7.34 -14.75
C ALA A 140 6.49 7.83 -15.87
N LEU A 141 5.17 7.69 -15.75
CA LEU A 141 4.20 8.25 -16.70
C LEU A 141 4.30 9.78 -16.80
N THR A 142 4.83 10.45 -15.77
CA THR A 142 5.09 11.90 -15.80
C THR A 142 6.29 12.30 -16.67
N GLY A 143 7.15 11.34 -17.04
CA GLY A 143 8.35 11.59 -17.85
C GLY A 143 9.49 12.31 -17.11
N LYS A 144 9.46 12.38 -15.77
CA LYS A 144 10.42 13.15 -14.96
C LYS A 144 11.61 12.34 -14.42
N GLY A 145 11.55 11.00 -14.49
CA GLY A 145 12.55 10.09 -13.91
C GLY A 145 11.89 8.90 -13.25
#